data_AF-A0A134CJS8-F1
#
_entry.id   AF-A0A134CJS8-F1
#
_cell.length_a   1.000
_cell.length_b   1.000
_cell.length_c   1.000
_cell.angle_alpha   90.00
_cell.angle_beta   90.00
_cell.angle_gamma   90.00
#
_symmetry.space_group_name_H-M   'P 1'
#
loop_
_entity.id
_entity.type
_entity.pdbx_description
1 polymer ?
#
loop_
_entity_poly.entity_id
_entity_poly.type
_entity_poly.pdbx_seq_one_letter_code
_entity_poly.pdbx_strand_id
1 'polypeptide(L)'
;MQSFCQAMLQQEPYEEQQAFRDTAKEGDWRRFLFSYHDRLNRKPYIFGCLAAGMVGTAASAMLDAIWFPVNLIVAFPVLILCVVACACLTIRRFHDLNRSGWLYFLTFIPLLNIILGFYLVFVRGTCGMNRYGPDPLENR
;
A
#
# COMPACT_ATOMS: atom_id res chain seq x y z
N MET A 1 13.68 -34.95 17.57
CA MET A 1 14.06 -33.80 18.42
C MET A 1 14.71 -32.65 17.64
N GLN A 2 15.65 -32.91 16.72
CA GLN A 2 16.24 -31.83 15.88
C GLN A 2 15.21 -31.16 14.95
N SER A 3 14.25 -31.90 14.38
CA SER A 3 13.20 -31.32 13.53
C SER A 3 12.21 -30.39 14.27
N PHE A 4 12.03 -30.57 15.58
CA PHE A 4 11.14 -29.72 16.39
C PHE A 4 11.85 -28.43 16.81
N CYS A 5 13.14 -28.52 17.12
CA CYS A 5 13.99 -27.36 17.41
C CYS A 5 14.16 -26.45 16.19
N GLN A 6 14.30 -27.05 15.00
CA GLN A 6 14.46 -26.32 13.73
C GLN A 6 13.15 -25.65 13.27
N ALA A 7 11.99 -26.20 13.64
CA ALA A 7 10.69 -25.58 13.44
C ALA A 7 10.46 -24.39 14.39
N MET A 8 10.87 -24.49 15.66
CA MET A 8 10.77 -23.38 16.62
C MET A 8 11.70 -22.20 16.27
N LEU A 9 12.92 -22.47 15.81
CA LEU A 9 13.85 -21.40 15.39
C LEU A 9 13.38 -20.62 14.14
N GLN A 10 12.51 -21.21 13.31
CA GLN A 10 11.88 -20.49 12.19
C GLN A 10 10.65 -19.67 12.60
N GLN A 11 10.07 -19.92 13.77
CA GLN A 11 8.87 -19.23 14.27
C GLN A 11 9.19 -17.94 15.02
N GLU A 12 10.31 -17.89 15.76
CA GLU A 12 10.76 -16.71 16.52
C GLU A 12 10.78 -15.39 15.71
N PRO A 13 11.32 -15.33 14.46
CA PRO A 13 11.34 -14.10 13.67
C PRO A 13 9.94 -13.69 13.18
N TYR A 14 9.03 -14.64 13.04
CA TYR A 14 7.68 -14.42 12.52
C TYR A 14 6.74 -13.89 13.60
N GLU A 15 6.81 -14.45 14.81
CA GLU A 15 6.00 -14.02 15.95
C GLU A 15 6.40 -12.62 16.44
N GLU A 16 7.69 -12.27 16.47
CA GLU A 16 8.14 -10.92 16.82
C GLU A 16 7.67 -9.88 15.78
N GLN A 17 7.73 -10.22 14.49
CA GLN A 17 7.18 -9.41 13.41
C GLN A 17 5.65 -9.30 13.47
N GLN A 18 4.96 -10.31 14.00
CA GLN A 18 3.52 -10.28 14.24
C GLN A 18 3.18 -9.42 15.46
N ALA A 19 3.90 -9.57 16.57
CA ALA A 19 3.72 -8.76 17.78
C ALA A 19 3.99 -7.27 17.53
N PHE A 20 5.01 -6.92 16.73
CA PHE A 20 5.24 -5.54 16.27
C PHE A 20 4.14 -5.05 15.31
N ARG A 21 3.59 -5.92 14.46
CA ARG A 21 2.44 -5.58 13.60
C ARG A 21 1.17 -5.37 14.40
N ASP A 22 0.95 -6.16 15.44
CA ASP A 22 -0.25 -6.14 16.27
C ASP A 22 -0.27 -4.94 17.23
N THR A 23 0.89 -4.51 17.72
CA THR A 23 1.05 -3.23 18.44
C THR A 23 0.84 -2.00 17.55
N ALA A 24 0.97 -2.15 16.22
CA ALA A 24 0.75 -1.08 15.24
C ALA A 24 -0.67 -1.05 14.63
N LYS A 25 -1.54 -2.01 14.98
CA LYS A 25 -2.84 -2.23 14.30
C LYS A 25 -3.93 -1.21 14.63
N GLU A 26 -3.85 -0.47 15.74
CA GLU A 26 -4.92 0.47 16.12
C GLU A 26 -4.61 1.92 15.69
N GLY A 27 -5.21 2.34 14.58
CA GLY A 27 -5.37 3.76 14.23
C GLY A 27 -4.17 4.48 13.59
N ASP A 28 -3.05 3.80 13.32
CA ASP A 28 -1.89 4.44 12.68
C ASP A 28 -2.08 4.60 11.15
N TRP A 29 -2.85 5.63 10.77
CA TRP A 29 -3.11 6.00 9.37
C TRP A 29 -1.84 6.41 8.62
N ARG A 30 -0.80 6.88 9.32
CA ARG A 30 0.46 7.30 8.69
C ARG A 30 1.21 6.08 8.19
N ARG A 31 1.40 5.07 9.04
CA ARG A 31 1.96 3.78 8.61
C ARG A 31 1.09 3.12 7.56
N PHE A 32 -0.23 3.21 7.71
CA PHE A 32 -1.13 2.67 6.70
C PHE A 32 -0.91 3.29 5.33
N LEU A 33 -0.74 4.61 5.19
CA LEU A 33 -0.55 5.25 3.88
C LEU A 33 0.88 5.19 3.36
N PHE A 34 1.88 5.32 4.23
CA PHE A 34 3.29 5.50 3.85
C PHE A 34 4.18 4.26 4.01
N SER A 35 3.68 3.14 4.55
CA SER A 35 4.43 1.87 4.56
C SER A 35 4.53 1.25 3.15
N TYR A 36 5.65 0.58 2.87
CA TYR A 36 5.92 -0.06 1.57
C TYR A 36 6.26 -1.55 1.64
N HIS A 37 6.63 -2.10 2.81
CA HIS A 37 7.13 -3.48 2.91
C HIS A 37 6.02 -4.53 2.95
N ASP A 38 4.84 -4.18 3.47
CA ASP A 38 3.79 -5.14 3.78
C ASP A 38 2.92 -5.53 2.56
N ARG A 39 2.02 -6.49 2.78
CA ARG A 39 0.98 -6.87 1.81
C ARG A 39 -0.31 -6.11 2.07
N LEU A 40 -0.98 -5.71 1.00
CA LEU A 40 -2.26 -5.03 1.09
C LEU A 40 -3.35 -5.73 0.27
N ASN A 41 -4.45 -6.07 0.93
CA ASN A 41 -5.62 -6.66 0.29
C ASN A 41 -6.38 -5.61 -0.57
N ARG A 42 -7.17 -6.08 -1.52
CA ARG A 42 -7.95 -5.24 -2.46
C ARG A 42 -8.87 -4.23 -1.79
N LYS A 43 -9.54 -4.56 -0.68
CA LYS A 43 -10.49 -3.65 -0.01
C LYS A 43 -9.82 -2.38 0.52
N PRO A 44 -8.82 -2.47 1.43
CA PRO A 44 -8.12 -1.28 1.91
C PRO A 44 -7.34 -0.55 0.80
N TYR A 45 -6.87 -1.28 -0.22
CA TYR A 45 -6.30 -0.66 -1.42
C TYR A 45 -7.30 0.26 -2.13
N ILE A 46 -8.50 -0.23 -2.46
CA ILE A 46 -9.52 0.55 -3.17
C ILE A 46 -9.96 1.76 -2.33
N PHE A 47 -10.28 1.57 -1.05
CA PHE A 47 -10.70 2.69 -0.20
C PHE A 47 -9.59 3.71 0.00
N GLY A 48 -8.34 3.27 0.18
CA GLY A 48 -7.19 4.15 0.30
C GLY A 48 -6.96 4.99 -0.97
N CYS A 49 -7.00 4.35 -2.14
CA CYS A 49 -6.86 5.04 -3.43
C CYS A 49 -8.02 6.00 -3.71
N LEU A 50 -9.26 5.63 -3.37
CA LEU A 50 -10.42 6.51 -3.51
C LEU A 50 -10.30 7.73 -2.58
N ALA A 51 -9.94 7.53 -1.32
CA ALA A 51 -9.75 8.63 -0.36
C ALA A 51 -8.64 9.58 -0.81
N ALA A 52 -7.47 9.05 -1.17
CA ALA A 52 -6.36 9.84 -1.69
C ALA A 52 -6.72 10.53 -3.02
N GLY A 53 -7.50 9.88 -3.88
CA GLY A 53 -8.01 10.44 -5.12
C GLY A 53 -8.95 11.63 -4.89
N MET A 54 -9.90 11.51 -3.97
CA MET A 54 -10.81 12.61 -3.61
C MET A 54 -10.03 13.82 -3.08
N VAL A 55 -9.10 13.59 -2.14
CA VAL A 55 -8.25 14.66 -1.59
C VAL A 55 -7.37 15.28 -2.67
N GLY A 56 -6.79 14.47 -3.56
CA GLY A 56 -6.00 14.93 -4.69
C GLY A 56 -6.81 15.79 -5.67
N THR A 57 -8.04 15.39 -6.01
CA THR A 57 -8.91 16.19 -6.89
C THR A 57 -9.31 17.53 -6.27
N ALA A 58 -9.59 17.55 -4.96
CA ALA A 58 -9.85 18.79 -4.24
C ALA A 58 -8.61 19.71 -4.23
N ALA A 59 -7.43 19.16 -3.94
CA ALA A 59 -6.18 19.92 -3.96
C ALA A 59 -5.82 20.45 -5.37
N SER A 60 -6.09 19.67 -6.42
CA SER A 60 -5.91 20.10 -7.80
C SER A 60 -6.83 21.27 -8.16
N ALA A 61 -8.08 21.27 -7.71
CA ALA A 61 -9.03 22.36 -7.96
C ALA A 61 -8.60 23.68 -7.31
N MET A 62 -7.80 23.64 -6.24
CA MET A 62 -7.25 24.83 -5.59
C MET A 62 -6.16 25.52 -6.43
N LEU A 63 -5.50 24.80 -7.35
CA LEU A 63 -4.43 25.34 -8.18
C LEU A 63 -4.89 26.50 -9.06
N ASP A 64 -6.13 26.44 -9.56
CA ASP A 64 -6.70 27.48 -10.42
C ASP A 64 -7.47 28.56 -9.62
N ALA A 65 -7.82 28.27 -8.37
CA ALA A 65 -8.64 29.14 -7.52
C ALA A 65 -7.82 30.12 -6.66
N ILE A 66 -6.53 29.84 -6.46
CA ILE A 66 -5.66 30.55 -5.51
C ILE A 66 -4.43 31.10 -6.23
N TRP A 67 -3.85 32.17 -5.69
CA TRP A 67 -2.57 32.72 -6.14
C TRP A 67 -1.42 31.68 -6.12
N PHE A 68 -0.60 31.70 -7.17
CA PHE A 68 0.46 30.72 -7.39
C PHE A 68 1.43 30.53 -6.21
N PRO A 69 1.96 31.58 -5.54
CA PRO A 69 2.87 31.40 -4.41
C PRO A 69 2.23 30.67 -3.23
N VAL A 70 0.93 30.90 -2.98
CA VAL A 70 0.19 30.23 -1.90
C VAL A 70 -0.06 28.76 -2.25
N ASN A 71 -0.31 28.46 -3.54
CA ASN A 71 -0.48 27.09 -4.02
C ASN A 71 0.75 26.20 -3.79
N LEU A 72 1.96 26.75 -3.91
CA LEU A 72 3.20 26.01 -3.64
C LEU A 72 3.32 25.53 -2.19
N ILE A 73 2.67 26.21 -1.25
CA ILE A 73 2.75 25.92 0.19
C ILE A 73 1.57 25.03 0.63
N VAL A 74 0.42 25.13 -0.03
CA VAL A 74 -0.82 24.45 0.39
C VAL A 74 -1.15 23.26 -0.50
N ALA A 75 -1.50 23.50 -1.76
CA ALA A 75 -2.00 22.46 -2.67
C ALA A 75 -0.90 21.50 -3.11
N PHE A 76 0.30 22.03 -3.42
CA PHE A 76 1.39 21.24 -3.97
C PHE A 76 1.90 20.14 -3.02
N PRO A 77 2.15 20.42 -1.72
CA PRO A 77 2.55 19.37 -0.78
C PRO A 77 1.46 18.32 -0.59
N VAL A 78 0.19 18.72 -0.56
CA VAL A 78 -0.94 17.78 -0.43
C VAL A 78 -1.00 16.85 -1.64
N LEU A 79 -0.81 17.37 -2.85
CA LEU A 79 -0.76 16.56 -4.08
C LEU A 79 0.39 15.55 -4.03
N ILE A 80 1.59 15.98 -3.62
CA ILE A 80 2.74 15.07 -3.47
C ILE A 80 2.42 13.96 -2.47
N LEU A 81 1.85 14.29 -1.31
CA LEU A 81 1.47 13.30 -0.29
C LEU A 81 0.44 12.30 -0.84
N CYS A 82 -0.55 12.76 -1.61
CA CYS A 82 -1.53 11.88 -2.25
C CYS A 82 -0.88 10.92 -3.25
N VAL A 83 0.04 11.42 -4.08
CA VAL A 83 0.78 10.60 -5.05
C VAL A 83 1.63 9.56 -4.33
N VAL A 84 2.37 9.94 -3.29
CA VAL A 84 3.20 9.01 -2.51
C VAL A 84 2.33 7.95 -1.82
N ALA A 85 1.21 8.35 -1.21
CA ALA A 85 0.28 7.41 -0.59
C ALA A 85 -0.27 6.39 -1.61
N CYS A 86 -0.71 6.85 -2.78
CA CYS A 86 -1.16 5.98 -3.87
C CYS A 86 -0.06 5.02 -4.36
N ALA A 87 1.19 5.49 -4.45
CA ALA A 87 2.33 4.66 -4.81
C ALA A 87 2.55 3.55 -3.77
N CYS A 88 2.60 3.90 -2.48
CA CYS A 88 2.76 2.94 -1.37
C CYS A 88 1.62 1.92 -1.31
N LEU A 89 0.36 2.34 -1.53
CA LEU A 89 -0.79 1.44 -1.61
C LEU A 89 -0.67 0.46 -2.80
N THR A 90 -0.27 0.96 -3.96
CA THR A 90 -0.14 0.18 -5.20
C THR A 90 1.00 -0.83 -5.12
N ILE A 91 2.16 -0.42 -4.60
CA ILE A 91 3.32 -1.30 -4.39
C ILE A 91 2.95 -2.47 -3.48
N ARG A 92 2.28 -2.19 -2.35
CA ARG A 92 1.85 -3.26 -1.42
C ARG A 92 0.76 -4.16 -2.00
N ARG A 93 -0.07 -3.64 -2.93
CA ARG A 93 -1.02 -4.47 -3.70
C ARG A 93 -0.27 -5.40 -4.65
N PHE A 94 0.79 -4.93 -5.32
CA PHE A 94 1.67 -5.80 -6.12
C PHE A 94 2.37 -6.87 -5.27
N HIS A 95 2.81 -6.51 -4.06
CA HIS A 95 3.38 -7.46 -3.11
C HIS A 95 2.38 -8.55 -2.69
N ASP A 96 1.10 -8.21 -2.54
CA ASP A 96 0.05 -9.21 -2.27
C ASP A 96 -0.19 -10.17 -3.46
N LEU A 97 0.13 -9.75 -4.68
CA LEU A 97 0.13 -10.60 -5.88
C LEU A 97 1.47 -11.32 -6.09
N ASN A 98 2.39 -11.25 -5.12
CA ASN A 98 3.75 -11.80 -5.20
C ASN A 98 4.55 -11.28 -6.42
N ARG A 99 4.30 -10.01 -6.80
CA ARG A 99 5.00 -9.30 -7.88
C ARG A 99 5.86 -8.18 -7.31
N SER A 100 6.84 -7.72 -8.08
CA SER A 100 7.74 -6.63 -7.68
C SER A 100 7.02 -5.28 -7.66
N GLY A 101 7.33 -4.46 -6.65
CA GLY A 101 6.84 -3.07 -6.55
C GLY A 101 7.27 -2.18 -7.73
N TRP A 102 8.34 -2.55 -8.45
CA TRP A 102 8.78 -1.88 -9.68
C TRP A 102 7.71 -1.83 -10.78
N LEU A 103 6.74 -2.75 -10.78
CA LEU A 103 5.61 -2.68 -11.71
C LEU A 103 4.75 -1.41 -11.54
N TYR A 104 4.88 -0.71 -10.41
CA TYR A 104 4.26 0.60 -10.21
C TYR A 104 4.62 1.59 -11.32
N PHE A 105 5.86 1.58 -11.83
CA PHE A 105 6.27 2.53 -12.88
C PHE A 105 5.50 2.37 -14.19
N LEU A 106 4.94 1.18 -14.46
CA LEU A 106 4.08 0.96 -15.62
C LEU A 106 2.76 1.73 -15.54
N THR A 107 2.36 2.18 -14.34
CA THR A 107 1.18 3.03 -14.16
C THR A 107 1.37 4.45 -14.71
N PHE A 108 2.60 4.88 -15.02
CA PHE A 108 2.83 6.15 -15.71
C PHE A 108 2.47 6.12 -17.20
N ILE A 109 2.26 4.93 -17.78
CA ILE A 109 1.83 4.77 -19.17
C ILE A 109 0.29 4.66 -19.19
N PRO A 110 -0.45 5.62 -19.80
CA PRO A 110 -1.91 5.71 -19.64
C PRO A 110 -2.68 4.44 -19.98
N LEU A 111 -2.36 3.79 -21.11
CA LEU A 111 -3.03 2.55 -21.52
C LEU A 111 -2.71 1.38 -20.58
N LEU A 112 -1.45 1.25 -20.14
CA LEU A 112 -1.06 0.20 -19.19
C LEU A 112 -1.63 0.45 -17.80
N ASN A 113 -1.78 1.71 -17.40
CA ASN A 113 -2.41 2.08 -16.13
C ASN A 113 -3.83 1.51 -16.03
N ILE A 114 -4.65 1.67 -17.09
CA ILE A 114 -6.02 1.16 -17.10
C ILE A 114 -6.04 -0.37 -16.96
N ILE A 115 -5.19 -1.06 -17.74
CA ILE A 115 -5.09 -2.54 -17.70
C ILE A 115 -4.62 -3.01 -16.32
N LEU A 116 -3.58 -2.38 -15.77
CA LEU A 116 -3.05 -2.70 -14.43
C LEU A 116 -4.06 -2.37 -13.33
N GLY A 117 -4.81 -1.28 -13.45
CA GLY A 117 -5.85 -0.92 -12.49
C GLY A 117 -6.90 -2.02 -12.38
N PHE A 118 -7.40 -2.50 -13.52
CA PHE A 118 -8.32 -3.65 -13.53
C PHE A 118 -7.68 -4.92 -12.95
N TYR A 119 -6.43 -5.21 -13.32
CA TYR A 119 -5.69 -6.33 -12.76
C TYR A 119 -5.59 -6.26 -11.22
N LEU A 120 -5.24 -5.10 -10.66
CA LEU A 120 -5.06 -4.89 -9.23
C LEU A 120 -6.37 -4.97 -8.43
N VAL A 121 -7.49 -4.56 -9.04
CA VAL A 121 -8.83 -4.57 -8.43
C VAL A 121 -9.46 -5.97 -8.46
N PHE A 122 -9.36 -6.68 -9.59
CA PHE A 122 -10.10 -7.93 -9.79
C PHE A 122 -9.30 -9.19 -9.44
N VAL A 123 -7.97 -9.17 -9.56
CA VAL A 123 -7.17 -10.37 -9.28
C VAL A 123 -7.00 -10.56 -7.77
N ARG A 124 -7.24 -11.80 -7.31
CA ARG A 124 -7.06 -12.21 -5.91
C ARG A 124 -5.57 -12.27 -5.54
N GLY A 125 -5.26 -11.87 -4.31
CA GLY A 125 -3.93 -12.07 -3.71
C GLY A 125 -3.50 -13.52 -3.59
N THR A 126 -2.20 -13.75 -3.35
CA THR A 126 -1.66 -15.09 -3.07
C THR A 126 -2.16 -15.63 -1.73
N CYS A 127 -2.59 -16.89 -1.68
CA CYS A 127 -2.99 -17.52 -0.42
C CYS A 127 -1.76 -17.98 0.37
N GLY A 128 -1.78 -17.76 1.69
CA GLY A 128 -0.68 -18.17 2.60
C GLY A 128 0.55 -17.26 2.51
N MET A 129 1.68 -17.74 3.04
CA MET A 129 2.94 -16.99 3.07
C MET A 129 3.48 -16.69 1.67
N ASN A 130 3.93 -15.47 1.44
CA ASN A 130 4.67 -15.08 0.24
C ASN A 130 5.99 -14.36 0.62
N ARG A 131 6.79 -13.98 -0.40
CA ARG A 131 8.10 -13.33 -0.19
C ARG A 131 8.06 -11.98 0.53
N TYR A 132 6.87 -11.39 0.64
CA TYR A 132 6.58 -10.10 1.27
C TYR A 132 5.86 -10.26 2.61
N GLY A 133 5.68 -11.50 3.10
CA GLY A 133 5.12 -11.80 4.41
C GLY A 133 3.84 -12.65 4.39
N PRO A 134 3.23 -12.84 5.57
CA PRO A 134 2.03 -13.66 5.75
C PRO A 134 0.78 -13.07 5.09
N ASP A 135 -0.25 -13.88 4.91
CA ASP A 135 -1.49 -13.43 4.30
C ASP A 135 -2.21 -12.42 5.23
N PRO A 136 -2.50 -11.20 4.75
CA PRO A 136 -3.21 -10.19 5.55
C PRO A 136 -4.64 -10.60 5.95
N LEU A 137 -5.19 -11.68 5.38
CA LEU A 137 -6.49 -12.26 5.74
C LEU A 137 -6.42 -13.40 6.75
N GLU A 138 -5.26 -14.00 6.98
CA GLU A 138 -5.13 -15.18 7.83
C GLU A 138 -5.38 -14.87 9.32
N ASN A 139 -5.24 -13.59 9.70
CA ASN A 139 -5.35 -13.12 11.07
C ASN A 139 -6.55 -12.16 11.29
N ARG A 140 -7.63 -12.29 10.49
CA ARG A 140 -8.83 -11.45 10.54
C ARG A 140 -10.13 -12.25 10.57
#